data_AF-A0A382N9P8-F1
#
_entry.id   AF-A0A382N9P8-F1
#
_cell.length_a   1.000
_cell.length_b   1.000
_cell.length_c   1.000
_cell.angle_alpha   90.00
_cell.angle_beta   90.00
_cell.angle_gamma   90.00
#
_symmetry.space_group_name_H-M   'P 1'
#
loop_
_entity.id
_entity.type
_entity.pdbx_description
1 polymer ?
#
loop_
_entity_poly.entity_id
_entity_poly.type
_entity_poly.pdbx_seq_one_letter_code
_entity_poly.pdbx_strand_id
1 'polypeptide(L)'
;MPVFPKKVLFVGDGNQNGYIYMRSQSIKNLVESMDMVDTNKYINPKKTLSYRFAYRFQLAPLLKNLNHAIIKKINSKPYDLVWLEKPIFIFGETLRYINSKKGIYTVSLNPDNPFGPRNDGCWDLYLKNIHLYDHHIVMRRSNYKDLKKIGIKKVNFIPLCHEKSIHFKEKNFNEDQKKFDVTFIGTPYDNRINFIGLLSKKIEANIHVYSTEWKKFKKKLGNKKNITISDAIYQSDYRNAI
;
A
#
# COMPACT_ATOMS: atom_id res chain seq x y z
N MET A 1 -28.49 16.62 0.93
CA MET A 1 -27.24 15.84 0.98
C MET A 1 -26.32 16.52 1.99
N PRO A 2 -25.61 15.82 2.90
CA PRO A 2 -24.72 16.52 3.80
C PRO A 2 -23.62 17.19 2.96
N VAL A 3 -23.61 18.52 3.00
CA VAL A 3 -22.61 19.37 2.36
C VAL A 3 -21.35 19.19 3.20
N PHE A 4 -20.39 18.39 2.74
CA PHE A 4 -19.10 18.23 3.41
C PHE A 4 -18.05 19.03 2.64
N PRO A 5 -17.91 20.34 2.89
CA PRO A 5 -16.72 21.04 2.45
C PRO A 5 -15.55 20.46 3.25
N LYS A 6 -14.69 19.68 2.59
CA LYS A 6 -13.49 19.09 3.20
C LYS A 6 -12.27 19.48 2.38
N LYS A 7 -11.38 20.22 3.01
CA LYS A 7 -10.05 20.56 2.52
C LYS A 7 -9.06 19.55 3.08
N VAL A 8 -8.46 18.75 2.21
CA VAL A 8 -7.60 17.63 2.61
C VAL A 8 -6.15 17.90 2.27
N LEU A 9 -5.25 17.63 3.23
CA LEU A 9 -3.83 17.48 2.96
C LEU A 9 -3.53 15.98 2.87
N PHE A 10 -3.24 15.50 1.66
CA PHE A 10 -2.84 14.12 1.42
C PHE A 10 -1.32 13.98 1.48
N VAL A 11 -0.83 13.07 2.30
CA VAL A 11 0.60 12.76 2.46
C VAL A 11 0.80 11.30 2.08
N GLY A 12 1.53 11.05 0.99
CA GLY A 12 1.73 9.69 0.48
C GLY A 12 2.59 9.64 -0.77
N ASP A 13 2.81 8.43 -1.26
CA ASP A 13 3.60 8.16 -2.47
C ASP A 13 2.89 8.71 -3.74
N GLY A 14 3.55 9.64 -4.44
CA GLY A 14 3.07 10.26 -5.69
C GLY A 14 3.39 9.52 -6.97
N ASN A 15 3.90 8.29 -6.92
CA ASN A 15 4.10 7.47 -8.10
C ASN A 15 2.76 7.17 -8.78
N GLN A 16 2.57 7.69 -9.99
CA GLN A 16 1.32 7.57 -10.75
C GLN A 16 0.92 6.12 -11.05
N ASN A 17 1.89 5.21 -11.08
CA ASN A 17 1.66 3.77 -11.28
C ASN A 17 1.36 3.02 -9.96
N GLY A 18 1.37 3.72 -8.82
CA GLY A 18 1.18 3.15 -7.50
C GLY A 18 -0.27 3.22 -7.00
N TYR A 19 -0.67 2.22 -6.21
CA TYR A 19 -2.00 2.17 -5.61
C TYR A 19 -2.30 3.34 -4.65
N ILE A 20 -1.26 3.92 -4.02
CA ILE A 20 -1.41 5.11 -3.15
C ILE A 20 -1.87 6.31 -3.98
N TYR A 21 -1.26 6.52 -5.15
CA TYR A 21 -1.68 7.59 -6.05
C TYR A 21 -3.09 7.35 -6.61
N MET A 22 -3.42 6.13 -7.02
CA MET A 22 -4.78 5.80 -7.47
C MET A 22 -5.83 6.12 -6.39
N ARG A 23 -5.53 5.76 -5.13
CA ARG A 23 -6.39 6.10 -3.99
C ARG A 23 -6.46 7.60 -3.74
N SER A 24 -5.35 8.33 -3.91
CA SER A 24 -5.36 9.79 -3.80
C SER A 24 -6.27 10.42 -4.85
N GLN A 25 -6.29 9.92 -6.09
CA GLN A 25 -7.22 10.40 -7.12
C GLN A 25 -8.67 10.09 -6.75
N SER A 26 -8.95 8.90 -6.21
CA SER A 26 -10.29 8.57 -5.70
C SER A 26 -10.75 9.53 -4.61
N ILE A 27 -9.88 9.84 -3.64
CA ILE A 27 -10.18 10.80 -2.56
C ILE A 27 -10.37 12.21 -3.12
N LYS A 28 -9.52 12.64 -4.07
CA LYS A 28 -9.61 13.95 -4.72
C LYS A 28 -10.98 14.19 -5.34
N ASN A 29 -11.60 13.17 -5.92
CA ASN A 29 -12.92 13.25 -6.54
C ASN A 29 -14.08 13.33 -5.53
N LEU A 30 -13.82 13.04 -4.25
CA LEU A 30 -14.83 13.01 -3.18
C LEU A 30 -14.79 14.24 -2.27
N VAL A 31 -13.73 15.06 -2.36
CA VAL A 31 -13.48 16.18 -1.45
C VAL A 31 -13.49 17.50 -2.22
N GLU A 32 -13.76 18.60 -1.52
CA GLU A 32 -13.85 19.93 -2.14
C GLU A 32 -12.50 20.37 -2.72
N SER A 33 -11.42 20.17 -1.94
CA SER A 33 -10.07 20.43 -2.42
C SER A 33 -9.06 19.53 -1.74
N MET A 34 -7.98 19.20 -2.45
CA MET A 34 -6.92 18.37 -1.93
C MET A 34 -5.55 18.88 -2.39
N ASP A 35 -4.67 19.12 -1.42
CA ASP A 35 -3.24 19.27 -1.68
C ASP A 35 -2.53 17.94 -1.45
N MET A 36 -1.43 17.73 -2.18
CA MET A 36 -0.59 16.55 -2.01
C MET A 36 0.83 16.93 -1.59
N VAL A 37 1.32 16.26 -0.54
CA VAL A 37 2.75 16.15 -0.21
C VAL A 37 3.19 14.77 -0.67
N ASP A 38 3.88 14.73 -1.82
CA ASP A 38 4.45 13.52 -2.37
C ASP A 38 5.71 13.13 -1.58
N THR A 39 5.66 11.98 -0.90
CA THR A 39 6.78 11.49 -0.10
C THR A 39 8.03 11.22 -0.93
N ASN A 40 7.89 10.84 -2.21
CA ASN A 40 9.04 10.53 -3.08
C ASN A 40 9.86 11.76 -3.45
N LYS A 41 9.28 12.97 -3.39
CA LYS A 41 10.02 14.22 -3.58
C LYS A 41 11.04 14.47 -2.48
N TYR A 42 10.80 13.93 -1.29
CA TYR A 42 11.65 14.12 -0.11
C TYR A 42 12.48 12.86 0.19
N ILE A 43 11.87 11.68 0.09
CA ILE A 43 12.45 10.37 0.38
C ILE A 43 12.43 9.53 -0.91
N ASN A 44 13.35 9.82 -1.83
CA ASN A 44 13.32 9.25 -3.17
C ASN A 44 13.83 7.78 -3.20
N PRO A 45 13.00 6.80 -3.58
CA PRO A 45 13.41 5.39 -3.68
C PRO A 45 14.54 5.12 -4.68
N LYS A 46 14.73 5.98 -5.69
CA LYS A 46 15.82 5.87 -6.67
C LYS A 46 17.20 6.16 -6.04
N LYS A 47 17.25 6.91 -4.93
CA LYS A 47 18.48 7.14 -4.16
C LYS A 47 18.64 6.02 -3.14
N THR A 48 19.04 4.85 -3.62
CA THR A 48 18.96 3.57 -2.88
C THR A 48 19.60 3.60 -1.50
N LEU A 49 20.78 4.20 -1.34
CA LEU A 49 21.49 4.24 -0.05
C LEU A 49 20.76 5.12 0.97
N SER A 50 20.46 6.38 0.63
CA SER A 50 19.75 7.29 1.53
C SER A 50 18.33 6.81 1.81
N TYR A 51 17.65 6.25 0.81
CA TYR A 51 16.34 5.62 0.99
C TYR A 51 16.41 4.46 1.97
N ARG A 52 17.40 3.57 1.86
CA ARG A 52 17.57 2.45 2.80
C ARG A 52 17.76 2.93 4.23
N PHE A 53 18.56 3.99 4.44
CA PHE A 53 18.74 4.55 5.78
C PHE A 53 17.45 5.20 6.32
N ALA A 54 16.74 5.96 5.49
CA ALA A 54 15.46 6.55 5.85
C ALA A 54 14.40 5.47 6.15
N TYR A 55 14.36 4.40 5.34
CA TYR A 55 13.40 3.31 5.47
C TYR A 55 13.68 2.41 6.67
N ARG A 56 14.94 1.99 6.88
CA ARG A 56 15.28 0.98 7.89
C ARG A 56 15.57 1.56 9.28
N PHE A 57 16.10 2.78 9.33
CA PHE A 57 16.55 3.40 10.58
C PHE A 57 15.83 4.72 10.89
N GLN A 58 15.04 5.24 9.94
CA GLN A 58 14.20 6.42 10.14
C GLN A 58 14.97 7.64 10.68
N LEU A 59 16.21 7.81 10.21
CA LEU A 59 17.13 8.85 10.68
C LEU A 59 16.54 10.24 10.48
N ALA A 60 16.48 11.04 11.55
CA ALA A 60 15.82 12.33 11.54
C ALA A 60 16.31 13.30 10.44
N PRO A 61 17.63 13.44 10.16
CA PRO A 61 18.10 14.31 9.08
C PRO A 61 17.54 13.96 7.70
N LEU A 62 17.27 12.68 7.44
CA LEU A 62 16.71 12.22 6.16
C LEU A 62 15.21 12.53 6.04
N LEU A 63 14.50 12.57 7.17
CA LEU A 63 13.03 12.77 7.21
C LEU A 63 12.61 14.22 7.48
N LYS A 64 13.54 15.08 7.91
CA LYS A 64 13.28 16.47 8.31
C LYS A 64 12.58 17.29 7.23
N ASN A 65 13.03 17.18 5.98
CA ASN A 65 12.46 17.97 4.88
C ASN A 65 11.01 17.59 4.55
N LEU A 66 10.66 16.31 4.64
CA LEU A 66 9.28 15.84 4.48
C LEU A 66 8.38 16.43 5.58
N ASN A 67 8.80 16.28 6.83
CA ASN A 67 8.03 16.74 7.98
C ASN A 67 7.87 18.27 7.97
N HIS A 68 8.92 19.02 7.64
CA HIS A 68 8.82 20.47 7.42
C HIS A 68 7.87 20.86 6.29
N ALA A 69 7.83 20.10 5.19
CA ALA A 69 6.91 20.38 4.09
C ALA A 69 5.44 20.20 4.50
N ILE A 70 5.15 19.18 5.32
CA ILE A 70 3.81 18.98 5.90
C ILE A 70 3.44 20.18 6.76
N ILE A 71 4.29 20.59 7.70
CA ILE A 71 4.06 21.75 8.57
C ILE A 71 3.87 23.03 7.76
N LYS A 72 4.72 23.27 6.75
CA LYS A 72 4.62 24.42 5.86
C LYS A 72 3.27 24.44 5.13
N LYS A 73 2.79 23.29 4.65
CA LYS A 73 1.47 23.18 4.02
C LYS A 73 0.35 23.53 4.99
N ILE A 74 0.35 22.93 6.18
CA ILE A 74 -0.63 23.20 7.25
C ILE A 74 -0.67 24.69 7.61
N ASN A 75 0.46 25.38 7.60
CA ASN A 75 0.52 26.82 7.91
C ASN A 75 0.12 27.72 6.74
N SER A 76 0.20 27.25 5.49
CA SER A 76 -0.10 28.06 4.32
C SER A 76 -1.60 28.26 4.06
N LYS A 77 -2.44 27.32 4.52
CA LYS A 77 -3.90 27.37 4.32
C LYS A 77 -4.62 26.40 5.28
N PRO A 78 -5.91 26.62 5.57
CA PRO A 78 -6.68 25.72 6.43
C PRO A 78 -6.94 24.36 5.76
N TYR A 79 -6.98 23.32 6.59
CA TYR A 79 -7.40 21.96 6.25
C TYR A 79 -8.33 21.43 7.33
N ASP A 80 -9.24 20.54 6.95
CA ASP A 80 -10.13 19.84 7.88
C ASP A 80 -9.58 18.43 8.20
N LEU A 81 -8.72 17.91 7.32
CA LEU A 81 -8.20 16.56 7.39
C LEU A 81 -6.78 16.47 6.84
N VAL A 82 -5.90 15.79 7.57
CA VAL A 82 -4.62 15.29 7.08
C VAL A 82 -4.73 13.79 6.90
N TRP A 83 -4.65 13.34 5.65
CA TRP A 83 -4.66 11.93 5.27
C TRP A 83 -3.23 11.44 5.07
N LEU A 84 -2.77 10.49 5.88
CA LEU A 84 -1.42 9.95 5.79
C LEU A 84 -1.44 8.48 5.37
N GLU A 85 -0.93 8.20 4.17
CA GLU A 85 -0.76 6.86 3.60
C GLU A 85 0.57 6.26 4.02
N LYS A 86 0.53 5.03 4.53
CA LYS A 86 1.69 4.28 5.04
C LYS A 86 2.67 5.21 5.78
N PRO A 87 2.26 5.83 6.91
CA PRO A 87 2.98 6.96 7.50
C PRO A 87 4.22 6.55 8.31
N ILE A 88 5.16 5.90 7.65
CA ILE A 88 6.42 5.38 8.21
C ILE A 88 7.53 6.44 8.30
N PHE A 89 7.28 7.67 7.83
CA PHE A 89 8.29 8.75 7.80
C PHE A 89 7.88 9.98 8.61
N ILE A 90 6.85 9.86 9.44
CA ILE A 90 6.23 11.00 10.11
C ILE A 90 6.72 11.07 11.55
N PHE A 91 7.24 12.23 11.94
CA PHE A 91 7.68 12.45 13.32
C PHE A 91 6.49 12.66 14.26
N GLY A 92 6.65 12.24 15.52
CA GLY A 92 5.63 12.47 16.53
C GLY A 92 5.42 13.95 16.84
N GLU A 93 6.48 14.76 16.73
CA GLU A 93 6.39 16.23 16.84
C GLU A 93 5.55 16.84 15.72
N THR A 94 5.64 16.33 14.49
CA THR A 94 4.80 16.77 13.37
C THR A 94 3.33 16.43 13.62
N LEU A 95 3.02 15.23 14.10
CA LEU A 95 1.65 14.85 14.45
C LEU A 95 1.10 15.66 15.62
N ARG A 96 1.89 15.86 16.68
CA ARG A 96 1.50 16.72 17.82
C ARG A 96 1.22 18.15 17.37
N TYR A 97 2.03 18.67 16.44
CA TYR A 97 1.77 19.99 15.86
C TYR A 97 0.45 20.03 15.10
N ILE A 98 0.17 19.03 14.25
CA ILE A 98 -1.11 18.94 13.52
C ILE A 98 -2.28 18.89 14.51
N ASN A 99 -2.20 18.04 15.54
CA ASN A 99 -3.25 17.87 16.54
C ASN A 99 -3.45 19.11 17.42
N SER A 100 -2.45 19.99 17.52
CA SER A 100 -2.61 21.29 18.20
C SER A 100 -3.48 22.28 17.41
N LYS A 101 -3.71 22.03 16.12
CA LYS A 101 -4.56 22.88 15.27
C LYS A 101 -6.02 22.50 15.47
N LYS A 102 -6.83 23.48 15.88
CA LYS A 102 -8.27 23.32 16.05
C LYS A 102 -8.93 22.95 14.72
N GLY A 103 -9.77 21.91 14.74
CA GLY A 103 -10.60 21.51 13.59
C GLY A 103 -9.91 20.61 12.56
N ILE A 104 -8.63 20.25 12.77
CA ILE A 104 -7.92 19.33 11.88
C ILE A 104 -7.98 17.92 12.46
N TYR A 105 -8.45 16.95 11.68
CA TYR A 105 -8.34 15.52 12.01
C TYR A 105 -7.15 14.87 11.30
N THR A 106 -6.57 13.85 11.91
CA THR A 106 -5.52 13.01 11.32
C THR A 106 -6.04 11.59 11.06
N VAL A 107 -5.77 11.09 9.85
CA VAL A 107 -6.05 9.71 9.46
C VAL A 107 -4.74 9.04 9.09
N SER A 108 -4.48 7.85 9.65
CA SER A 108 -3.50 6.92 9.07
C SER A 108 -4.20 5.83 8.28
N LEU A 109 -3.78 5.60 7.04
CA LEU A 109 -4.12 4.39 6.29
C LEU A 109 -2.86 3.56 6.13
N ASN A 110 -2.88 2.33 6.65
CA ASN A 110 -1.77 1.38 6.44
C ASN A 110 -2.30 0.08 5.81
N PRO A 111 -1.90 -0.24 4.56
CA PRO A 111 -2.31 -1.49 3.89
C PRO A 111 -1.49 -2.70 4.35
N ASP A 112 -0.31 -2.47 4.93
CA ASP A 112 0.63 -3.50 5.36
C ASP A 112 0.36 -3.96 6.80
N ASN A 113 1.13 -4.94 7.28
CA ASN A 113 1.01 -5.47 8.63
C ASN A 113 2.20 -5.03 9.51
N PRO A 114 2.08 -3.92 10.27
CA PRO A 114 3.16 -3.41 11.12
C PRO A 114 3.35 -4.25 12.40
N PHE A 115 2.37 -5.09 12.75
CA PHE A 115 2.41 -6.03 13.88
C PHE A 115 2.81 -7.44 13.45
N GLY A 116 3.13 -7.63 12.17
CA GLY A 116 3.48 -8.92 11.61
C GLY A 116 4.88 -9.37 12.03
N PRO A 117 5.24 -10.64 11.76
CA PRO A 117 6.54 -11.19 12.13
C PRO A 117 7.71 -10.65 11.28
N ARG A 118 7.43 -9.81 10.27
CA ARG A 118 8.46 -9.29 9.36
C ARG A 118 9.19 -8.12 10.00
N ASN A 119 10.51 -8.24 10.13
CA ASN A 119 11.38 -7.16 10.59
C ASN A 119 11.84 -6.28 9.41
N ASP A 120 10.89 -5.59 8.77
CA ASP A 120 11.20 -4.67 7.66
C ASP A 120 11.87 -3.37 8.15
N GLY A 121 11.71 -3.03 9.44
CA GLY A 121 12.35 -1.90 10.14
C GLY A 121 11.86 -0.50 9.84
N CYS A 122 10.85 -0.38 9.00
CA CYS A 122 10.20 0.89 8.71
C CYS A 122 9.07 1.23 9.68
N TRP A 123 8.87 0.44 10.74
CA TRP A 123 7.68 0.56 11.57
C TRP A 123 7.89 1.38 12.85
N ASP A 124 9.13 1.69 13.24
CA ASP A 124 9.40 2.23 14.59
C ASP A 124 8.69 3.57 14.83
N LEU A 125 8.81 4.54 13.93
CA LEU A 125 8.09 5.82 14.04
C LEU A 125 6.57 5.63 14.01
N TYR A 126 6.05 4.78 13.11
CA TYR A 126 4.61 4.57 13.00
C TYR A 126 4.03 3.96 14.29
N LEU A 127 4.67 2.92 14.82
CA LEU A 127 4.26 2.25 16.06
C LEU A 127 4.41 3.18 17.27
N LYS A 128 5.50 3.95 17.37
CA LYS A 128 5.70 4.94 18.44
C LYS A 128 4.64 6.05 18.43
N ASN A 129 4.16 6.42 17.24
CA ASN A 129 3.21 7.51 17.06
C ASN A 129 1.76 7.04 16.91
N ILE A 130 1.48 5.75 17.08
CA ILE A 130 0.19 5.14 16.73
C ILE A 130 -0.99 5.79 17.47
N HIS A 131 -0.77 6.25 18.70
CA HIS A 131 -1.78 6.94 19.52
C HIS A 131 -2.01 8.41 19.15
N LEU A 132 -1.18 8.98 18.27
CA LEU A 132 -1.29 10.38 17.85
C LEU A 132 -2.23 10.58 16.66
N TYR A 133 -2.71 9.52 16.03
CA TYR A 133 -3.71 9.64 14.96
C TYR A 133 -5.13 9.62 15.53
N ASP A 134 -6.00 10.50 15.04
CA ASP A 134 -7.41 10.51 15.43
C ASP A 134 -8.14 9.26 14.94
N HIS A 135 -7.79 8.80 13.73
CA HIS A 135 -8.40 7.66 13.08
C HIS A 135 -7.35 6.76 12.43
N HIS A 136 -7.56 5.45 12.56
CA HIS A 136 -6.82 4.43 11.83
C HIS A 136 -7.72 3.78 10.80
N ILE A 137 -7.22 3.61 9.59
CA ILE A 137 -7.85 2.85 8.51
C ILE A 137 -6.95 1.66 8.19
N VAL A 138 -7.50 0.46 8.29
CA VAL A 138 -6.78 -0.79 8.06
C VAL A 138 -7.50 -1.70 7.07
N MET A 139 -6.71 -2.44 6.29
CA MET A 139 -7.23 -3.40 5.32
C MET A 139 -7.21 -4.86 5.79
N ARG A 140 -6.57 -5.10 6.94
CA ARG A 140 -6.39 -6.45 7.49
C ARG A 140 -7.17 -6.57 8.80
N ARG A 141 -7.95 -7.65 8.90
CA ARG A 141 -8.67 -7.99 10.14
C ARG A 141 -7.72 -8.22 11.32
N SER A 142 -6.51 -8.73 11.08
CA SER A 142 -5.47 -8.86 12.11
C SER A 142 -5.11 -7.49 12.69
N ASN A 143 -4.83 -6.49 11.84
CA ASN A 143 -4.44 -5.16 12.31
C ASN A 143 -5.56 -4.43 13.03
N TYR A 144 -6.82 -4.66 12.62
CA TYR A 144 -7.95 -4.18 13.40
C TYR A 144 -7.91 -4.72 14.84
N LYS A 145 -7.67 -6.03 15.01
CA LYS A 145 -7.54 -6.66 16.34
C LYS A 145 -6.33 -6.12 17.10
N ASP A 146 -5.18 -6.00 16.45
CA ASP A 146 -3.94 -5.51 17.06
C ASP A 146 -4.11 -4.07 17.60
N LEU A 147 -4.67 -3.18 16.78
CA LEU A 147 -4.95 -1.78 17.16
C LEU A 147 -5.96 -1.70 18.32
N LYS A 148 -7.02 -2.52 18.28
CA LYS A 148 -8.01 -2.56 19.37
C LYS A 148 -7.38 -3.07 20.67
N LYS A 149 -6.51 -4.09 20.59
CA LYS A 149 -5.81 -4.66 21.75
C LYS A 149 -4.93 -3.64 22.47
N ILE A 150 -4.28 -2.74 21.73
CA ILE A 150 -3.47 -1.66 22.30
C ILE A 150 -4.29 -0.40 22.66
N GLY A 151 -5.63 -0.47 22.63
CA GLY A 151 -6.51 0.60 23.10
C GLY A 151 -6.88 1.67 22.07
N ILE A 152 -6.59 1.49 20.77
CA ILE A 152 -7.03 2.44 19.74
C ILE A 152 -8.54 2.31 19.55
N LYS A 153 -9.27 3.39 19.86
CA LYS A 153 -10.75 3.41 19.82
C LYS A 153 -11.28 3.54 18.39
N LYS A 154 -10.75 4.47 17.61
CA LYS A 154 -11.25 4.84 16.27
C LYS A 154 -10.48 4.09 15.17
N VAL A 155 -10.86 2.85 14.94
CA VAL A 155 -10.31 2.00 13.87
C VAL A 155 -11.41 1.68 12.87
N ASN A 156 -11.19 2.02 11.60
CA ASN A 156 -12.06 1.71 10.49
C ASN A 156 -11.44 0.59 9.66
N PHE A 157 -12.23 -0.43 9.35
CA PHE A 157 -11.84 -1.48 8.43
C PHE A 157 -12.37 -1.18 7.04
N ILE A 158 -11.51 -1.24 6.03
CA ILE A 158 -11.90 -1.19 4.62
C ILE A 158 -11.40 -2.46 3.92
N PRO A 159 -12.22 -3.15 3.12
CA PRO A 159 -11.74 -4.31 2.37
C PRO A 159 -10.73 -3.89 1.30
N LEU A 160 -9.88 -4.83 0.87
CA LEU A 160 -9.05 -4.64 -0.31
C LEU A 160 -9.95 -4.39 -1.53
N CYS A 161 -9.57 -3.41 -2.34
CA CYS A 161 -10.30 -2.98 -3.52
C CYS A 161 -9.41 -3.04 -4.77
N HIS A 162 -10.04 -3.02 -5.95
CA HIS A 162 -9.36 -2.86 -7.23
C HIS A 162 -9.84 -1.57 -7.92
N GLU A 163 -9.02 -1.05 -8.82
CA GLU A 163 -9.35 0.11 -9.66
C GLU A 163 -10.10 -0.35 -10.92
N LYS A 164 -11.39 -0.01 -11.05
CA LYS A 164 -12.25 -0.48 -12.15
C LYS A 164 -11.81 0.04 -13.52
N SER A 165 -11.15 1.19 -13.58
CA SER A 165 -10.59 1.72 -14.83
C SER A 165 -9.36 0.94 -15.33
N ILE A 166 -8.75 0.12 -14.48
CA ILE A 166 -7.56 -0.70 -14.80
C ILE A 166 -7.94 -2.19 -14.88
N HIS A 167 -8.78 -2.64 -13.94
CA HIS A 167 -9.26 -4.01 -13.79
C HIS A 167 -10.69 -4.11 -14.28
N PHE A 168 -10.85 -4.31 -15.59
CA PHE A 168 -12.13 -4.49 -16.27
C PHE A 168 -12.10 -5.73 -17.16
N LYS A 169 -13.26 -6.24 -17.56
CA LYS A 169 -13.37 -7.32 -18.55
C LYS A 169 -13.11 -6.74 -19.94
N GLU A 170 -12.22 -7.34 -20.72
CA GLU A 170 -11.98 -6.90 -22.11
C GLU A 170 -13.26 -7.02 -22.93
N LYS A 171 -13.50 -6.07 -23.83
CA LYS A 171 -14.77 -6.00 -24.60
C LYS A 171 -15.06 -7.27 -25.40
N ASN A 172 -14.01 -7.91 -25.92
CA ASN A 172 -14.09 -9.12 -26.73
C ASN A 172 -13.75 -10.37 -25.93
N PHE A 173 -13.81 -10.33 -24.59
CA PHE A 173 -13.54 -11.49 -23.77
C PHE A 173 -14.65 -12.52 -23.94
N ASN A 174 -14.29 -13.69 -24.48
CA ASN A 174 -15.13 -14.87 -24.50
C ASN A 174 -14.63 -15.85 -23.43
N GLU A 175 -15.54 -16.35 -22.60
CA GLU A 175 -15.24 -17.36 -21.57
C GLU A 175 -14.75 -18.67 -22.19
N ASP A 176 -15.22 -19.02 -23.39
CA ASP A 176 -14.75 -20.17 -24.15
C ASP A 176 -13.31 -20.01 -24.66
N GLN A 177 -12.77 -18.78 -24.62
CA GLN A 177 -11.39 -18.46 -25.02
C GLN A 177 -10.43 -18.35 -23.81
N LYS A 178 -10.87 -18.72 -22.61
CA LYS A 178 -10.01 -18.68 -21.42
C LYS A 178 -8.83 -19.64 -21.60
N LYS A 179 -7.63 -19.07 -21.75
CA LYS A 179 -6.41 -19.83 -22.13
C LYS A 179 -5.79 -20.64 -20.99
N PHE A 180 -6.13 -20.32 -19.74
CA PHE A 180 -5.41 -20.81 -18.57
C PHE A 180 -6.39 -21.42 -17.56
N ASP A 181 -6.06 -22.64 -17.10
CA ASP A 181 -6.84 -23.33 -16.07
C ASP A 181 -6.65 -22.65 -14.71
N VAL A 182 -5.38 -22.40 -14.35
CA VAL A 182 -4.98 -21.79 -13.08
C VAL A 182 -3.88 -20.78 -13.33
N THR A 183 -4.12 -19.54 -12.91
CA THR A 183 -3.12 -18.46 -12.95
C THR A 183 -2.73 -18.03 -11.54
N PHE A 184 -1.43 -17.85 -11.31
CA PHE A 184 -0.88 -17.19 -10.13
C PHE A 184 -0.01 -16.02 -10.54
N ILE A 185 -0.41 -14.80 -10.18
CA ILE A 185 0.35 -13.57 -10.41
C ILE A 185 0.84 -13.04 -9.06
N GLY A 186 2.14 -13.08 -8.82
CA GLY A 186 2.69 -12.60 -7.55
C GLY A 186 4.12 -13.04 -7.30
N THR A 187 4.75 -12.46 -6.27
CA THR A 187 6.14 -12.78 -5.89
C THR A 187 6.24 -14.14 -5.16
N PRO A 188 7.41 -14.80 -5.21
CA PRO A 188 7.64 -16.13 -4.61
C PRO A 188 7.92 -16.08 -3.10
N TYR A 189 7.40 -15.07 -2.40
CA TYR A 189 7.64 -14.87 -0.97
C TYR A 189 6.88 -15.89 -0.10
N ASP A 190 7.31 -16.00 1.15
CA ASP A 190 6.72 -16.87 2.16
C ASP A 190 6.64 -18.33 1.68
N ASN A 191 5.54 -19.02 1.96
CA ASN A 191 5.34 -20.44 1.61
C ASN A 191 4.83 -20.65 0.17
N ARG A 192 4.80 -19.61 -0.69
CA ARG A 192 4.15 -19.67 -2.00
C ARG A 192 4.78 -20.68 -2.95
N ILE A 193 6.10 -20.82 -2.93
CA ILE A 193 6.82 -21.79 -3.78
C ILE A 193 6.36 -23.22 -3.44
N ASN A 194 6.35 -23.55 -2.15
CA ASN A 194 5.91 -24.87 -1.67
C ASN A 194 4.41 -25.07 -1.92
N PHE A 195 3.59 -24.05 -1.66
CA PHE A 195 2.16 -24.09 -1.94
C PHE A 195 1.86 -24.41 -3.41
N ILE A 196 2.47 -23.69 -4.36
CA ILE A 196 2.31 -23.98 -5.80
C ILE A 196 2.82 -25.39 -6.14
N GLY A 197 3.95 -25.80 -5.56
CA GLY A 197 4.49 -27.15 -5.76
C GLY A 197 3.64 -28.28 -5.16
N LEU A 198 2.82 -28.01 -4.14
CA LEU A 198 1.84 -28.95 -3.58
C LEU A 198 0.55 -28.94 -4.38
N LEU A 199 0.07 -27.75 -4.76
CA LEU A 199 -1.13 -27.57 -5.57
C LEU A 199 -1.01 -28.32 -6.90
N SER A 200 0.13 -28.21 -7.57
CA SER A 200 0.40 -28.91 -8.84
C SER A 200 0.32 -30.44 -8.75
N LYS A 201 0.49 -31.02 -7.55
CA LYS A 201 0.37 -32.47 -7.31
C LYS A 201 -1.07 -32.90 -7.02
N LYS A 202 -1.94 -31.94 -6.68
CA LYS A 202 -3.32 -32.19 -6.24
C LYS A 202 -4.36 -31.92 -7.32
N ILE A 203 -3.96 -31.30 -8.44
CA ILE A 203 -4.87 -30.92 -9.52
C ILE A 203 -4.36 -31.41 -10.87
N GLU A 204 -5.28 -31.79 -11.73
CA GLU A 204 -5.02 -32.16 -13.14
C GLU A 204 -5.24 -30.93 -14.04
N ALA A 205 -4.49 -29.87 -13.78
CA ALA A 205 -4.60 -28.60 -14.50
C ALA A 205 -3.22 -27.94 -14.66
N ASN A 206 -3.06 -27.09 -15.68
CA ASN A 206 -1.85 -26.31 -15.88
C ASN A 206 -1.85 -25.05 -15.00
N ILE A 207 -0.75 -24.86 -14.27
CA ILE A 207 -0.54 -23.70 -13.40
C ILE A 207 0.41 -22.73 -14.10
N HIS A 208 -0.10 -21.55 -14.43
CA HIS A 208 0.65 -20.46 -15.05
C HIS A 208 1.06 -19.45 -13.99
N VAL A 209 2.36 -19.30 -13.77
CA VAL A 209 2.94 -18.40 -12.77
C VAL A 209 3.60 -17.22 -13.47
N TYR A 210 3.12 -16.01 -13.20
CA TYR A 210 3.67 -14.77 -13.77
C TYR A 210 4.38 -13.93 -12.71
N SER A 211 5.70 -13.76 -12.89
CA SER A 211 6.52 -12.90 -12.03
C SER A 211 7.97 -12.82 -12.53
N THR A 212 8.60 -11.66 -12.33
CA THR A 212 10.04 -11.48 -12.58
C THR A 212 10.94 -12.28 -11.65
N GLU A 213 10.43 -12.76 -10.51
CA GLU A 213 11.26 -13.33 -9.44
C GLU A 213 11.24 -14.85 -9.34
N TRP A 214 10.38 -15.55 -10.07
CA TRP A 214 10.19 -17.01 -9.88
C TRP A 214 11.24 -17.86 -10.58
N LYS A 215 11.90 -17.34 -11.62
CA LYS A 215 12.89 -18.09 -12.42
C LYS A 215 14.00 -18.69 -11.54
N LYS A 216 14.43 -17.98 -10.49
CA LYS A 216 15.45 -18.46 -9.52
C LYS A 216 15.01 -19.66 -8.67
N PHE A 217 13.70 -19.97 -8.63
CA PHE A 217 13.12 -21.06 -7.84
C PHE A 217 12.72 -22.28 -8.66
N LYS A 218 12.96 -22.28 -9.98
CA LYS A 218 12.63 -23.41 -10.87
C LYS A 218 13.17 -24.74 -10.35
N LYS A 219 14.42 -24.77 -9.86
CA LYS A 219 15.02 -25.97 -9.25
C LYS A 219 14.23 -26.49 -8.03
N LYS A 220 13.71 -25.61 -7.17
CA LYS A 220 12.93 -26.00 -5.97
C LYS A 220 11.56 -26.57 -6.33
N LEU A 221 10.98 -26.11 -7.43
CA LEU A 221 9.72 -26.65 -7.93
C LEU A 221 9.91 -28.02 -8.60
N GLY A 222 11.14 -28.36 -9.03
CA GLY A 222 11.45 -29.60 -9.74
C GLY A 222 10.95 -29.59 -11.19
N ASN A 223 11.08 -30.72 -11.89
CA ASN A 223 10.63 -30.89 -13.28
C ASN A 223 9.12 -31.18 -13.38
N LYS A 224 8.30 -30.40 -12.67
CA LYS A 224 6.84 -30.58 -12.71
C LYS A 224 6.29 -30.11 -14.04
N LYS A 225 5.68 -31.02 -14.80
CA LYS A 225 5.24 -30.78 -16.19
C LYS A 225 4.08 -29.79 -16.30
N ASN A 226 3.25 -29.64 -15.26
CA ASN A 226 2.08 -28.77 -15.26
C ASN A 226 2.31 -27.39 -14.62
N ILE A 227 3.56 -26.95 -14.44
CA ILE A 227 3.88 -25.59 -13.96
C ILE A 227 4.66 -24.84 -15.03
N THR A 228 4.07 -23.75 -15.53
CA THR A 228 4.72 -22.81 -16.45
C THR A 228 5.07 -21.53 -15.71
N ILE A 229 6.34 -21.12 -15.74
CA ILE A 229 6.80 -19.86 -15.13
C ILE A 229 7.16 -18.88 -16.25
N SER A 230 6.50 -17.73 -16.23
CA SER A 230 6.64 -16.64 -17.20
C SER A 230 7.00 -15.33 -16.50
N ASP A 231 7.49 -14.36 -17.26
CA ASP A 231 7.78 -13.01 -16.74
C ASP A 231 6.52 -12.26 -16.31
N ALA A 232 6.66 -11.07 -15.73
CA ALA A 232 5.51 -10.26 -15.34
C ALA A 232 4.69 -9.81 -16.56
N ILE A 233 3.37 -9.86 -16.42
CA ILE A 233 2.38 -9.41 -17.40
C ILE A 233 1.70 -8.13 -16.92
N TYR A 234 1.25 -7.32 -17.87
CA TYR A 234 0.70 -5.99 -17.61
C TYR A 234 -0.52 -5.72 -18.48
N GLN A 235 -1.34 -4.74 -18.08
CA GLN A 235 -2.46 -4.23 -18.88
C GLN A 235 -3.39 -5.35 -19.40
N SER A 236 -3.58 -5.46 -20.73
CA SER A 236 -4.47 -6.47 -21.32
C SER A 236 -3.98 -7.89 -21.05
N ASP A 237 -2.67 -8.14 -21.10
CA ASP A 237 -2.13 -9.48 -20.77
C ASP A 237 -2.44 -9.87 -19.33
N TYR A 238 -2.31 -8.92 -18.40
CA TYR A 238 -2.71 -9.13 -17.00
C TYR A 238 -4.21 -9.44 -16.89
N ARG A 239 -5.06 -8.67 -17.57
CA ARG A 239 -6.53 -8.85 -17.54
C ARG A 239 -6.97 -10.16 -18.17
N ASN A 240 -6.33 -10.57 -19.26
CA ASN A 240 -6.63 -11.83 -19.95
C ASN A 240 -6.16 -13.07 -19.16
N ALA A 241 -5.26 -12.89 -18.20
CA ALA A 241 -4.75 -13.96 -17.37
C ALA A 241 -5.57 -14.22 -16.09
N ILE A 242 -6.48 -13.29 -15.71
CA ILE A 242 -7.31 -13.37 -14.48
C ILE A 242 -8.77 -13.70 -14.79
#